data_AF-A0A1G9KZK9-F1
#
_entry.id   AF-A0A1G9KZK9-F1
#
_cell.length_a   1.000
_cell.length_b   1.000
_cell.length_c   1.000
_cell.angle_alpha   90.00
_cell.angle_beta   90.00
_cell.angle_gamma   90.00
#
_symmetry.space_group_name_H-M   'P 1'
#
loop_
_entity.id
_entity.type
_entity.pdbx_description
1 polymer ?
#
loop_
_entity_poly.entity_id
_entity_poly.type
_entity_poly.pdbx_seq_one_letter_code
_entity_poly.pdbx_strand_id
1 'polypeptide(L)'
;MEPSNLNRQQYFIEDIGSYKIDAIKNHLNKINPFINVREFNKKITNKNMNLFKNVDIIIEAFDDPKSKAEISNYVLTNMKDKFLIASCGMAGYYDSNMIHTKKIRENFYICGDLVSEAKIGDGLMAPRVAICANHMANLVIKILVEKY
;
A
#
# COMPACT_ATOMS: atom_id res chain seq x y z
N MET A 1 10.57 7.25 11.62
CA MET A 1 9.43 6.56 12.25
C MET A 1 9.03 7.37 13.47
N GLU A 2 7.75 7.65 13.64
CA GLU A 2 7.24 8.48 14.74
C GLU A 2 6.37 7.66 15.71
N PRO A 3 6.30 8.02 17.00
CA PRO A 3 5.44 7.34 17.98
C PRO A 3 3.96 7.28 17.54
N SER A 4 3.47 8.32 16.85
CA SER A 4 2.10 8.43 16.34
C SER A 4 1.73 7.35 15.29
N ASN A 5 2.70 6.60 14.78
CA ASN A 5 2.49 5.56 13.76
C ASN A 5 2.19 4.19 14.38
N LEU A 6 2.61 3.94 15.62
CA LEU A 6 2.53 2.63 16.28
C LEU A 6 1.11 2.12 16.46
N ASN A 7 0.11 3.00 16.48
CA ASN A 7 -1.29 2.62 16.70
C ASN A 7 -1.94 1.89 15.51
N ARG A 8 -1.29 1.84 14.34
CA ARG A 8 -1.90 1.30 13.10
C ARG A 8 -0.92 0.80 12.04
N GLN A 9 0.36 1.15 12.16
CA GLN A 9 1.41 0.71 11.24
C GLN A 9 2.23 -0.40 11.90
N GLN A 10 2.74 -1.34 11.11
CA GLN A 10 3.45 -2.55 11.57
C GLN A 10 4.90 -2.23 11.99
N TYR A 11 5.06 -1.42 13.03
CA TYR A 11 6.33 -1.03 13.63
C TYR A 11 6.30 -1.18 15.14
N PHE A 12 7.48 -1.25 15.76
CA PHE A 12 7.66 -1.41 17.20
C PHE A 12 8.34 -0.19 17.82
N ILE A 13 8.36 -0.15 19.15
CA ILE A 13 9.00 0.94 19.92
C ILE A 13 10.49 1.07 19.54
N GLU A 14 11.17 -0.05 19.27
CA GLU A 14 12.58 -0.06 18.85
C GLU A 14 12.82 0.63 17.50
N ASP A 15 11.80 0.78 16.65
CA ASP A 15 11.93 1.42 15.33
C ASP A 15 11.86 2.95 15.40
N ILE A 16 11.50 3.53 16.54
CA ILE A 16 11.35 4.99 16.66
C ILE A 16 12.68 5.68 16.30
N GLY A 17 12.60 6.69 15.42
CA GLY A 17 13.78 7.40 14.92
C GLY A 17 14.42 6.81 13.66
N SER A 18 14.15 5.55 13.30
CA SER A 18 14.65 4.94 12.06
C SER A 18 13.89 5.41 10.82
N TYR A 19 14.44 5.24 9.62
CA TYR A 19 13.65 5.37 8.39
C TYR A 19 12.64 4.22 8.31
N LYS A 20 11.42 4.53 7.86
CA LYS A 20 10.32 3.56 7.71
C LYS A 20 10.73 2.32 6.90
N ILE A 21 11.46 2.57 5.82
CA ILE A 21 11.90 1.51 4.89
C ILE A 21 12.93 0.57 5.53
N ASP A 22 13.85 1.11 6.33
CA ASP A 22 14.89 0.32 7.00
C ASP A 22 14.26 -0.63 8.03
N ALA A 23 13.31 -0.10 8.83
CA ALA A 23 12.55 -0.90 9.80
C ALA A 23 11.73 -2.00 9.13
N ILE A 24 10.99 -1.69 8.06
CA ILE A 24 10.23 -2.71 7.30
C ILE A 24 11.17 -3.77 6.73
N LYS A 25 12.30 -3.39 6.14
CA LYS A 25 13.25 -4.34 5.59
C LYS A 25 13.81 -5.28 6.66
N ASN A 26 14.15 -4.73 7.83
CA ASN A 26 14.58 -5.54 8.98
C ASN A 26 13.50 -6.52 9.42
N HIS A 27 12.23 -6.09 9.49
CA HIS A 27 11.11 -6.98 9.82
C HIS A 27 10.91 -8.08 8.78
N LEU A 28 10.92 -7.73 7.50
CA LEU A 28 10.77 -8.70 6.41
C LEU A 28 11.89 -9.73 6.41
N ASN A 29 13.14 -9.33 6.67
CA ASN A 29 14.27 -10.25 6.78
C ASN A 29 14.15 -11.20 7.98
N LYS A 30 13.59 -10.72 9.11
CA LYS A 30 13.28 -11.57 10.28
C LYS A 30 12.16 -12.57 9.96
N ILE A 31 11.17 -12.17 9.16
CA ILE A 31 10.02 -13.01 8.77
C ILE A 31 10.44 -14.07 7.74
N ASN A 32 11.15 -13.67 6.69
CA ASN A 32 11.59 -14.55 5.62
C ASN A 32 12.95 -14.06 5.06
N PRO A 33 14.07 -14.68 5.42
CA PRO A 33 15.39 -14.25 4.94
C PRO A 33 15.68 -14.67 3.49
N PHE A 34 14.79 -15.42 2.84
CA PHE A 34 15.00 -15.95 1.48
C PHE A 34 14.42 -15.04 0.38
N ILE A 35 13.79 -13.92 0.74
CA ILE A 35 13.30 -12.93 -0.23
C ILE A 35 14.33 -11.82 -0.45
N ASN A 36 14.33 -11.26 -1.65
CA ASN A 36 15.15 -10.10 -1.97
C ASN A 36 14.35 -8.81 -1.77
N VAL A 37 14.68 -8.06 -0.71
CA VAL A 37 14.03 -6.78 -0.39
C VAL A 37 14.94 -5.63 -0.84
N ARG A 38 14.44 -4.81 -1.78
CA ARG A 38 15.09 -3.58 -2.23
C ARG A 38 14.33 -2.37 -1.74
N GLU A 39 15.03 -1.43 -1.12
CA GLU A 39 14.44 -0.20 -0.59
C GLU A 39 14.91 1.02 -1.39
N PHE A 40 14.07 2.04 -1.43
CA PHE A 40 14.40 3.32 -2.07
C PHE A 40 14.03 4.45 -1.11
N ASN A 41 15.02 5.05 -0.45
CA ASN A 41 14.82 6.23 0.39
C ASN A 41 14.64 7.50 -0.45
N LYS A 42 13.55 7.56 -1.22
CA LYS A 42 13.26 8.63 -2.17
C LYS A 42 11.77 8.95 -2.16
N LYS A 43 11.46 10.24 -2.21
CA LYS A 43 10.10 10.68 -2.52
C LYS A 43 9.82 10.39 -4.00
N ILE A 44 8.72 9.72 -4.29
CA ILE A 44 8.27 9.48 -5.66
C ILE A 44 7.80 10.80 -6.27
N THR A 45 8.27 11.07 -7.49
CA THR A 45 7.94 12.26 -8.29
C THR A 45 7.93 11.87 -9.77
N ASN A 46 7.40 12.73 -10.62
CA ASN A 46 7.39 12.52 -12.08
C ASN A 46 8.80 12.26 -12.67
N LYS A 47 9.88 12.66 -11.99
CA LYS A 47 11.27 12.44 -12.44
C LYS A 47 11.79 11.02 -12.18
N ASN A 48 11.16 10.25 -11.30
CA ASN A 48 11.64 8.92 -10.87
C ASN A 48 10.59 7.80 -10.93
N MET A 49 9.46 8.03 -11.60
CA MET A 49 8.44 7.00 -11.81
C MET A 49 8.94 5.79 -12.61
N ASN A 50 10.08 5.91 -13.29
CA ASN A 50 10.74 4.79 -13.97
C ASN A 50 11.23 3.70 -12.99
N LEU A 51 11.29 3.97 -11.68
CA LEU A 51 11.59 2.96 -10.66
C LEU A 51 10.62 1.77 -10.71
N PHE A 52 9.38 1.98 -11.16
CA PHE A 52 8.36 0.93 -11.27
C PHE A 52 8.46 0.11 -12.56
N LYS A 53 9.42 0.37 -13.46
CA LYS A 53 9.48 -0.31 -14.77
C LYS A 53 9.70 -1.82 -14.69
N ASN A 54 10.43 -2.28 -13.68
CA ASN A 54 10.84 -3.69 -13.55
C ASN A 54 10.03 -4.46 -12.50
N VAL A 55 8.83 -3.99 -12.15
CA VAL A 55 7.90 -4.73 -11.29
C VAL A 55 6.67 -5.16 -12.09
N ASP A 56 6.08 -6.29 -11.72
CA ASP A 56 4.87 -6.82 -12.34
C ASP A 56 3.60 -6.25 -11.71
N ILE A 57 3.64 -6.01 -10.39
CA ILE A 57 2.51 -5.56 -9.59
C ILE A 57 2.94 -4.38 -8.72
N ILE A 58 2.13 -3.32 -8.71
CA ILE A 58 2.34 -2.09 -7.95
C ILE A 58 1.22 -1.94 -6.93
N ILE A 59 1.58 -1.85 -5.66
CA ILE A 59 0.68 -1.53 -4.56
C ILE A 59 0.80 -0.04 -4.26
N GLU A 60 -0.28 0.70 -4.44
CA GLU A 60 -0.37 2.13 -4.14
C GLU A 60 -1.01 2.32 -2.75
N ALA A 61 -0.23 2.89 -1.83
CA ALA A 61 -0.58 3.11 -0.44
C ALA A 61 -0.11 4.49 0.06
N PHE A 62 -0.22 5.53 -0.78
CA PHE A 62 0.08 6.90 -0.38
C PHE A 62 -1.06 7.48 0.45
N ASP A 63 -0.69 8.19 1.52
CA ASP A 63 -1.62 8.96 2.35
C ASP A 63 -2.10 10.24 1.63
N ASP A 64 -1.24 10.85 0.81
CA ASP A 64 -1.54 12.09 0.09
C ASP A 64 -2.37 11.83 -1.19
N PRO A 65 -3.59 12.39 -1.31
CA PRO A 65 -4.45 12.18 -2.47
C PRO A 65 -3.82 12.61 -3.78
N LYS A 66 -3.00 13.67 -3.78
CA LYS A 66 -2.32 14.16 -4.99
C LYS A 66 -1.29 13.14 -5.48
N SER A 67 -0.43 12.65 -4.59
CA SER A 67 0.58 11.61 -4.89
C SER A 67 -0.08 10.33 -5.41
N LYS A 68 -1.20 9.92 -4.79
CA LYS A 68 -2.03 8.78 -5.23
C LYS A 68 -2.54 8.95 -6.67
N ALA A 69 -3.08 10.13 -7.00
CA ALA A 69 -3.56 10.42 -8.35
C ALA A 69 -2.40 10.46 -9.37
N GLU A 70 -1.27 11.09 -9.03
CA GLU A 70 -0.10 11.20 -9.91
C GLU A 70 0.47 9.82 -10.27
N ILE A 71 0.74 8.95 -9.29
CA ILE A 71 1.27 7.61 -9.56
C ILE A 71 0.27 6.74 -10.32
N SER A 72 -1.01 6.79 -9.94
CA SER A 72 -2.06 6.01 -10.61
C SER A 72 -2.14 6.40 -12.08
N ASN A 73 -2.24 7.71 -12.38
CA ASN A 73 -2.31 8.20 -13.75
C ASN A 73 -1.06 7.83 -14.56
N TYR A 74 0.13 7.95 -13.97
CA TYR A 74 1.37 7.59 -14.64
C TYR A 74 1.41 6.10 -15.02
N VAL A 75 1.16 5.20 -14.06
CA VAL A 75 1.18 3.75 -14.28
C VAL A 75 0.12 3.35 -15.30
N LEU A 76 -1.10 3.84 -15.12
CA LEU A 76 -2.26 3.52 -15.97
C LEU A 76 -2.12 4.01 -17.41
N THR A 77 -1.26 5.01 -17.66
CA THR A 77 -0.99 5.57 -19.00
C THR A 77 0.24 4.95 -19.64
N ASN A 78 1.32 4.77 -18.88
CA ASN A 78 2.65 4.45 -19.42
C ASN A 78 3.11 3.00 -19.18
N MET A 79 2.41 2.24 -18.33
CA MET A 79 2.83 0.90 -17.88
C MET A 79 1.65 -0.09 -17.97
N LYS A 80 1.10 -0.25 -19.18
CA LYS A 80 -0.12 -1.03 -19.42
C LYS A 80 0.03 -2.53 -19.10
N ASP A 81 1.25 -3.03 -19.10
CA ASP A 81 1.64 -4.40 -18.75
C ASP A 81 1.55 -4.72 -17.25
N LYS A 82 1.45 -3.69 -16.40
CA LYS A 82 1.54 -3.82 -14.93
C LYS A 82 0.18 -3.82 -14.28
N PHE A 83 0.05 -4.58 -13.19
CA PHE A 83 -1.09 -4.47 -12.30
C PHE A 83 -0.90 -3.31 -11.32
N LEU A 84 -1.93 -2.49 -11.19
CA LEU A 84 -2.02 -1.49 -10.15
C LEU A 84 -3.11 -1.88 -9.14
N ILE A 85 -2.76 -1.93 -7.87
CA ILE A 85 -3.70 -2.13 -6.76
C ILE A 85 -3.60 -0.90 -5.87
N ALA A 86 -4.65 -0.08 -5.86
CA ALA A 86 -4.72 1.12 -5.02
C ALA A 86 -5.60 0.89 -3.79
N SER A 87 -5.46 1.77 -2.81
CA SER A 87 -6.28 1.74 -1.60
C SER A 87 -7.16 2.98 -1.49
N CYS A 88 -8.39 2.85 -1.00
CA CYS A 88 -9.27 4.01 -0.81
C CYS A 88 -10.35 3.74 0.24
N GLY A 89 -10.36 4.54 1.30
CA GLY A 89 -11.39 4.48 2.34
C GLY A 89 -11.17 3.32 3.31
N MET A 90 -10.71 3.64 4.53
CA MET A 90 -10.47 2.67 5.61
C MET A 90 -10.39 3.31 7.00
N ALA A 91 -10.74 4.59 7.13
CA ALA A 91 -10.72 5.28 8.42
C ALA A 91 -11.89 4.85 9.32
N GLY A 92 -11.76 5.11 10.61
CA GLY A 92 -12.81 4.84 11.59
C GLY A 92 -12.88 3.40 12.08
N TYR A 93 -13.93 3.14 12.87
CA TYR A 93 -14.21 1.86 13.53
C TYR A 93 -15.42 1.14 12.91
N TYR A 94 -15.87 1.61 11.74
CA TYR A 94 -17.03 1.10 11.01
C TYR A 94 -16.91 -0.38 10.65
N ASP A 95 -18.02 -0.95 10.15
CA ASP A 95 -18.08 -2.35 9.75
C ASP A 95 -16.89 -2.73 8.85
N SER A 96 -16.19 -3.76 9.29
CA SER A 96 -15.03 -4.34 8.62
C SER A 96 -15.40 -4.90 7.25
N ASN A 97 -16.64 -5.40 7.12
CA ASN A 97 -17.13 -5.98 5.88
C ASN A 97 -17.39 -4.94 4.80
N MET A 98 -17.35 -3.63 5.09
CA MET A 98 -17.41 -2.61 4.04
C MET A 98 -16.13 -2.54 3.19
N ILE A 99 -15.02 -3.09 3.69
CA ILE A 99 -13.77 -3.14 2.95
C ILE A 99 -13.86 -4.25 1.91
N HIS A 100 -13.77 -3.87 0.64
CA HIS A 100 -13.84 -4.81 -0.48
C HIS A 100 -12.75 -4.56 -1.50
N THR A 101 -12.47 -5.59 -2.31
CA THR A 101 -11.63 -5.48 -3.50
C THR A 101 -12.52 -5.29 -4.72
N LYS A 102 -12.37 -4.15 -5.41
CA LYS A 102 -13.12 -3.83 -6.64
C LYS A 102 -12.18 -3.82 -7.83
N LYS A 103 -12.50 -4.62 -8.86
CA LYS A 103 -11.85 -4.51 -10.18
C LYS A 103 -12.42 -3.29 -10.91
N ILE A 104 -11.55 -2.36 -11.29
CA ILE A 104 -11.93 -1.15 -12.03
C ILE A 104 -11.79 -1.38 -13.52
N ARG A 105 -10.72 -2.06 -13.93
CA ARG A 105 -10.45 -2.53 -15.31
C ARG A 105 -9.45 -3.69 -15.26
N GLU A 106 -9.06 -4.21 -16.42
CA GLU A 106 -8.24 -5.44 -16.54
C GLU A 106 -7.06 -5.51 -15.55
N ASN A 107 -6.22 -4.47 -15.51
CA ASN A 107 -5.02 -4.41 -14.67
C ASN A 107 -5.10 -3.35 -13.55
N PHE A 108 -6.30 -2.95 -13.13
CA PHE A 108 -6.45 -1.94 -12.07
C PHE A 108 -7.56 -2.28 -11.09
N TYR A 109 -7.19 -2.29 -9.81
CA TYR A 109 -8.03 -2.66 -8.69
C TYR A 109 -7.94 -1.62 -7.58
N ILE A 110 -9.01 -1.48 -6.80
CA ILE A 110 -9.05 -0.65 -5.60
C ILE A 110 -9.54 -1.50 -4.43
N CYS A 111 -8.84 -1.43 -3.30
CA CYS A 111 -9.23 -2.05 -2.03
C CYS A 111 -9.64 -0.98 -1.01
N GLY A 112 -10.74 -1.22 -0.29
CA GLY A 112 -11.25 -0.30 0.73
C GLY A 112 -12.77 -0.15 0.67
N ASP A 113 -13.32 0.76 1.45
CA ASP A 113 -14.76 1.07 1.48
C ASP A 113 -15.15 2.22 0.55
N LEU A 114 -14.17 2.89 -0.07
CA LEU A 114 -14.33 3.99 -1.01
C LEU A 114 -14.97 5.27 -0.44
N VAL A 115 -15.20 5.36 0.87
CA VAL A 115 -15.95 6.47 1.48
C VAL A 115 -15.28 7.02 2.74
N SER A 116 -14.71 6.17 3.61
CA SER A 116 -14.20 6.59 4.92
C SER A 116 -12.79 7.16 4.86
N GLU A 117 -12.70 8.48 4.69
CA GLU A 117 -11.47 9.25 4.80
C GLU A 117 -11.15 9.63 6.26
N ALA A 118 -9.85 9.69 6.59
CA ALA A 118 -9.40 10.07 7.92
C ALA A 118 -9.65 11.56 8.19
N LYS A 119 -10.27 11.86 9.32
CA LYS A 119 -10.57 13.24 9.76
C LYS A 119 -10.46 13.35 11.28
N ILE A 120 -10.52 14.58 11.79
CA ILE A 120 -10.51 14.82 13.24
C ILE A 120 -11.69 14.08 13.88
N GLY A 121 -11.40 13.28 14.91
CA GLY A 121 -12.37 12.43 15.59
C GLY A 121 -12.66 11.09 14.90
N ASP A 122 -12.13 10.85 13.70
CA ASP A 122 -12.38 9.64 12.92
C ASP A 122 -11.12 9.27 12.12
N GLY A 123 -10.10 8.81 12.86
CA GLY A 123 -8.78 8.50 12.31
C GLY A 123 -8.65 7.08 11.79
N LEU A 124 -7.48 6.75 11.26
CA LEU A 124 -7.16 5.38 10.82
C LEU A 124 -6.99 4.44 12.03
N MET A 125 -7.73 3.34 12.03
CA MET A 125 -7.69 2.31 13.07
C MET A 125 -6.98 1.05 12.56
N ALA A 126 -6.10 0.46 13.38
CA ALA A 126 -5.30 -0.71 12.99
C ALA A 126 -6.13 -1.84 12.34
N PRO A 127 -7.31 -2.24 12.87
CA PRO A 127 -8.07 -3.34 12.29
C PRO A 127 -8.49 -3.08 10.84
N ARG A 128 -9.09 -1.92 10.54
CA ARG A 128 -9.55 -1.59 9.18
C ARG A 128 -8.38 -1.38 8.21
N VAL A 129 -7.30 -0.74 8.67
CA VAL A 129 -6.06 -0.59 7.90
C VAL A 129 -5.49 -1.97 7.53
N ALA A 130 -5.41 -2.88 8.50
CA ALA A 130 -4.90 -4.23 8.27
C ALA A 130 -5.79 -5.03 7.33
N ILE A 131 -7.11 -4.94 7.45
CA ILE A 131 -8.05 -5.60 6.53
C ILE A 131 -7.84 -5.10 5.10
N CYS A 132 -7.79 -3.78 4.89
CA CYS A 132 -7.54 -3.21 3.57
C CYS A 132 -6.19 -3.66 2.99
N ALA A 133 -5.12 -3.61 3.78
CA ALA A 133 -3.79 -4.08 3.37
C ALA A 133 -3.79 -5.58 3.03
N ASN A 134 -4.49 -6.41 3.80
CA ASN A 134 -4.61 -7.84 3.55
C ASN A 134 -5.44 -8.15 2.31
N HIS A 135 -6.47 -7.36 2.00
CA HIS A 135 -7.18 -7.43 0.71
C HIS A 135 -6.23 -7.20 -0.46
N MET A 136 -5.37 -6.17 -0.38
CA MET A 136 -4.38 -5.89 -1.41
C MET A 136 -3.37 -7.03 -1.54
N ALA A 137 -2.82 -7.52 -0.41
CA ALA A 137 -1.85 -8.61 -0.41
C ALA A 137 -2.44 -9.93 -0.96
N ASN A 138 -3.66 -10.29 -0.56
CA ASN A 138 -4.32 -11.48 -1.06
C ASN A 138 -4.63 -11.38 -2.57
N LEU A 139 -4.99 -10.18 -3.05
CA LEU A 139 -5.16 -9.95 -4.49
C LEU A 139 -3.84 -10.11 -5.26
N VAL A 140 -2.70 -9.67 -4.72
CA VAL A 140 -1.38 -9.92 -5.32
C VAL A 140 -1.15 -11.41 -5.51
N ILE A 141 -1.38 -12.22 -4.48
CA ILE A 141 -1.23 -13.68 -4.57
C ILE A 141 -2.13 -14.26 -5.64
N LYS A 142 -3.41 -13.85 -5.67
CA LYS A 142 -4.36 -14.29 -6.69
C LYS A 142 -3.88 -13.99 -8.12
N ILE A 143 -3.43 -12.76 -8.37
CA ILE A 143 -2.90 -12.34 -9.67
C ILE A 143 -1.68 -13.20 -10.06
N LEU A 144 -0.77 -13.46 -9.11
CA LEU A 144 0.42 -14.25 -9.37
C LEU A 144 0.06 -15.69 -9.75
N VAL A 145 -0.83 -16.35 -9.00
CA VAL A 145 -1.26 -17.73 -9.24
C VAL A 145 -2.06 -17.88 -10.55
N GLU A 146 -2.85 -16.88 -10.93
CA GLU A 146 -3.67 -16.96 -12.15
C GLU A 146 -2.87 -16.64 -13.43
N LYS A 147 -1.73 -15.94 -13.32
CA LYS A 147 -0.97 -15.44 -14.47
C LYS A 147 0.35 -16.18 -14.70
N TYR A 148 0.95 -16.77 -13.68
CA TYR A 148 2.23 -17.47 -13.72
C TYR A 148 2.09 -18.90 -13.21
#